data_AF-A0A7W8W657-F1
#
_entry.id   AF-A0A7W8W657-F1
#
_cell.length_a   1.000
_cell.length_b   1.000
_cell.length_c   1.000
_cell.angle_alpha   90.00
_cell.angle_beta   90.00
_cell.angle_gamma   90.00
#
_symmetry.space_group_name_H-M   'P 1'
#
loop_
_entity.id
_entity.type
_entity.pdbx_description
1 polymer ?
#
loop_
_entity_poly.entity_id
_entity_poly.type
_entity_poly.pdbx_seq_one_letter_code
_entity_poly.pdbx_strand_id
1 'polypeptide(L)'
;MVKFLDDIEKMSGGFSRFKSWLNTREPPKELQPVPRPKQKIEQIVPPFDIQEIPGAMRKEFMPVSAKLMERWFAGELNYGPTDKDVAAEINQKGEHYPPDMYDTTTIKLDWVLKYRRAKDQYDELITTQIRTSRARQALKEILLPYAGRPCLDARTECGENLSKLHRRFQFQYVKVGSSLSQKIGELLYADFHNNGVPDDLTGALGSFGIYAAMGYADFYREGRTRVAEISGIYVYIKDSYDFTDKPGEASQYLGHWSKNGVIVLAYNGAMSYLNEPRLYFSHPVALGNPKIRGNVYYPVHNKEFREWAIKHQRGGDFVIYSDRKLVRIDPPIKVYL
;
A
#
# COMPACT_ATOMS: atom_id res chain seq x y z
N MET A 1 30.20 -2.83 23.01
CA MET A 1 29.89 -1.47 23.51
C MET A 1 31.00 -0.44 23.24
N VAL A 2 32.13 -0.79 22.62
CA VAL A 2 33.22 0.17 22.29
C VAL A 2 33.16 0.66 20.83
N LYS A 3 32.80 -0.21 19.87
CA LYS A 3 32.67 0.17 18.45
C LYS A 3 31.53 1.17 18.12
N PHE A 4 30.51 1.25 18.96
CA PHE A 4 29.37 2.17 18.73
C PHE A 4 29.65 3.59 19.22
N LEU A 5 30.57 3.75 20.19
CA LEU A 5 31.00 5.05 20.70
C LEU A 5 32.02 5.72 19.76
N ASP A 6 32.92 4.93 19.15
CA ASP A 6 33.88 5.43 18.14
C ASP A 6 33.20 6.01 16.89
N ASP A 7 32.05 5.45 16.50
CA ASP A 7 31.29 5.93 15.33
C ASP A 7 30.48 7.20 15.63
N ILE A 8 30.03 7.40 16.88
CA ILE A 8 29.37 8.63 17.34
C ILE A 8 30.38 9.79 17.48
N GLU A 9 31.61 9.50 17.92
CA GLU A 9 32.67 10.51 18.09
C GLU A 9 33.24 11.00 16.74
N LYS A 10 33.26 10.14 15.71
CA LYS A 10 33.59 10.54 14.33
C LYS A 10 32.51 11.43 13.69
N MET A 11 31.24 11.21 14.01
CA MET A 11 30.14 12.03 13.51
C MET A 11 30.07 13.41 14.18
N SER A 12 30.39 13.52 15.48
CA SER A 12 30.46 14.82 16.18
C SER A 12 31.66 15.67 15.73
N GLY A 13 32.80 15.03 15.44
CA GLY A 13 33.99 15.70 14.88
C GLY A 13 33.78 16.25 13.46
N GLY A 14 32.97 15.58 12.64
CA GLY A 14 32.60 16.04 11.30
C GLY A 14 31.71 17.27 11.30
N PHE A 15 30.76 17.35 12.23
CA PHE A 15 29.82 18.46 12.36
C PHE A 15 30.50 19.76 12.85
N SER A 16 31.50 19.62 13.72
CA SER A 16 32.28 20.76 14.25
C SER A 16 33.21 21.39 13.19
N ARG A 17 33.85 20.57 12.35
CA ARG A 17 34.71 21.05 11.24
C ARG A 17 33.92 21.78 10.16
N PHE A 18 32.71 21.33 9.86
CA PHE A 18 31.81 21.99 8.91
C PHE A 18 31.36 23.38 9.40
N LYS A 19 31.09 23.52 10.71
CA LYS A 19 30.67 24.80 11.31
C LYS A 19 31.82 25.82 11.42
N SER A 20 33.06 25.35 11.52
CA SER A 20 34.27 26.20 11.50
C SER A 20 34.60 26.71 10.10
N TRP A 21 34.32 25.92 9.07
CA TRP A 21 34.50 26.30 7.66
C TRP A 21 33.51 27.39 7.19
N LEU A 22 32.27 27.38 7.67
CA LEU A 22 31.25 28.39 7.29
C LEU A 22 31.52 29.81 7.82
N ASN A 23 32.47 29.99 8.73
CA ASN A 23 32.71 31.28 9.41
C ASN A 23 34.07 31.93 9.09
N THR A 24 34.81 31.44 8.10
CA THR A 24 36.09 32.05 7.70
C THR A 24 35.90 33.08 6.58
N ARG A 25 36.41 34.31 6.77
CA ARG A 25 36.32 35.40 5.78
C ARG A 25 37.20 35.12 4.55
N GLU A 26 36.72 35.49 3.37
CA GLU A 26 37.43 35.29 2.10
C GLU A 26 38.70 36.15 1.97
N PRO A 27 39.83 35.60 1.47
CA PRO A 27 41.02 36.37 1.13
C PRO A 27 41.04 36.81 -0.35
N PRO A 28 41.79 37.89 -0.70
CA PRO A 28 41.69 38.56 -1.99
C PRO A 28 42.45 37.87 -3.13
N LYS A 29 41.97 38.10 -4.37
CA LYS A 29 42.51 37.57 -5.64
C LYS A 29 43.83 38.23 -6.07
N GLU A 30 44.74 37.40 -6.58
CA GLU A 30 45.32 37.36 -7.95
C GLU A 30 46.69 36.63 -7.91
N LEU A 31 47.28 36.00 -8.93
CA LEU A 31 46.89 35.30 -10.18
C LEU A 31 48.19 34.58 -10.60
N GLN A 32 48.17 33.28 -10.90
CA GLN A 32 49.18 32.61 -11.74
C GLN A 32 48.51 31.56 -12.63
N PRO A 33 48.98 31.34 -13.88
CA PRO A 33 48.25 30.59 -14.89
C PRO A 33 48.29 29.10 -14.59
N VAL A 34 47.17 28.58 -14.09
CA VAL A 34 46.98 27.15 -13.84
C VAL A 34 46.66 26.45 -15.17
N PRO A 35 47.30 25.30 -15.48
CA PRO A 35 46.96 24.51 -16.66
C PRO A 35 45.47 24.21 -16.67
N ARG A 36 44.85 24.32 -17.86
CA ARG A 36 43.39 24.17 -18.05
C ARG A 36 42.87 23.01 -17.19
N PRO A 37 41.90 23.23 -16.30
CA PRO A 37 41.32 22.14 -15.55
C PRO A 37 40.78 21.15 -16.57
N LYS A 38 41.25 19.89 -16.50
CA LYS A 38 40.49 18.77 -17.06
C LYS A 38 39.08 18.97 -16.54
N GLN A 39 38.13 19.21 -17.45
CA GLN A 39 36.72 19.27 -17.10
C GLN A 39 36.47 18.12 -16.12
N LYS A 40 36.01 18.45 -14.90
CA LYS A 40 35.33 17.44 -14.09
C LYS A 40 34.22 16.96 -15.00
N ILE A 41 34.42 15.81 -15.63
CA ILE A 41 33.34 15.05 -16.21
C ILE A 41 32.40 14.88 -15.02
N GLU A 42 31.28 15.61 -15.02
CA GLU A 42 30.17 15.34 -14.11
C GLU A 42 30.00 13.83 -14.14
N GLN A 43 30.26 13.17 -13.01
CA GLN A 43 30.19 11.72 -12.97
C GLN A 43 28.74 11.36 -13.29
N ILE A 44 28.48 10.92 -14.52
CA ILE A 44 27.14 10.61 -15.01
C ILE A 44 26.69 9.37 -14.24
N VAL A 45 26.00 9.59 -13.12
CA VAL A 45 25.32 8.53 -12.39
C VAL A 45 24.21 8.00 -13.31
N PRO A 46 24.14 6.69 -13.60
CA PRO A 46 23.16 6.16 -14.56
C PRO A 46 21.73 6.51 -14.14
N PRO A 47 20.89 7.12 -14.99
CA PRO A 47 19.52 7.46 -14.62
C PRO A 47 18.72 6.18 -14.30
N PHE A 48 17.72 6.33 -13.43
CA PHE A 48 16.75 5.29 -13.11
C PHE A 48 15.37 5.73 -13.58
N ASP A 49 14.72 4.88 -14.37
CA ASP A 49 13.32 5.05 -14.76
C ASP A 49 12.44 4.20 -13.83
N ILE A 50 11.38 4.79 -13.26
CA ILE A 50 10.45 4.07 -12.39
C ILE A 50 9.73 2.92 -13.12
N GLN A 51 9.70 2.93 -14.46
CA GLN A 51 9.23 1.80 -15.26
C GLN A 51 10.15 0.56 -15.15
N GLU A 52 11.34 0.68 -14.58
CA GLU A 52 12.23 -0.46 -14.28
C GLU A 52 11.82 -1.20 -12.99
N ILE A 53 10.93 -0.62 -12.17
CA ILE A 53 10.48 -1.20 -10.89
C ILE A 53 9.87 -2.60 -11.04
N PRO A 54 8.99 -2.91 -12.01
CA PRO A 54 8.50 -4.27 -12.18
C PRO A 54 9.60 -5.31 -12.45
N GLY A 55 10.65 -4.92 -13.17
CA GLY A 55 11.82 -5.78 -13.38
C GLY A 55 12.59 -6.04 -12.09
N ALA A 56 12.74 -5.00 -11.26
CA ALA A 56 13.34 -5.11 -9.93
C ALA A 56 12.49 -5.98 -8.99
N MET A 57 11.17 -5.80 -8.96
CA MET A 57 10.24 -6.59 -8.16
C MET A 57 10.38 -8.08 -8.43
N ARG A 58 10.48 -8.50 -9.69
CA ARG A 58 10.69 -9.92 -10.02
C ARG A 58 12.01 -10.48 -9.49
N LYS A 59 13.08 -9.68 -9.48
CA LYS A 59 14.38 -10.08 -8.91
C LYS A 59 14.33 -10.23 -7.40
N GLU A 60 13.44 -9.47 -6.76
CA GLU A 60 13.15 -9.54 -5.32
C GLU A 60 12.04 -10.55 -4.98
N PHE A 61 11.75 -11.50 -5.88
CA PHE A 61 10.73 -12.53 -5.70
C PHE A 61 9.31 -11.98 -5.46
N MET A 62 9.00 -10.82 -6.06
CA MET A 62 7.68 -10.17 -6.02
C MET A 62 6.95 -10.18 -7.38
N PRO A 63 6.64 -11.35 -7.97
CA PRO A 63 6.03 -11.42 -9.30
C PRO A 63 4.59 -10.90 -9.38
N VAL A 64 3.78 -11.01 -8.32
CA VAL A 64 2.41 -10.50 -8.31
C VAL A 64 2.42 -8.97 -8.21
N SER A 65 3.28 -8.42 -7.34
CA SER A 65 3.52 -6.99 -7.22
C SER A 65 3.95 -6.38 -8.56
N ALA A 66 4.91 -7.04 -9.24
CA ALA A 66 5.38 -6.61 -10.54
C ALA A 66 4.24 -6.54 -11.57
N LYS A 67 3.36 -7.54 -11.58
CA LYS A 67 2.21 -7.59 -12.49
C LYS A 67 1.21 -6.45 -12.24
N LEU A 68 0.93 -6.13 -10.97
CA LEU A 68 0.05 -5.01 -10.62
C LEU A 68 0.68 -3.66 -11.01
N MET A 69 1.98 -3.50 -10.78
CA MET A 69 2.71 -2.29 -11.17
C MET A 69 2.72 -2.11 -12.70
N GLU A 70 2.93 -3.18 -13.47
CA GLU A 70 2.84 -3.16 -14.93
C GLU A 70 1.45 -2.79 -15.42
N ARG A 71 0.41 -3.34 -14.76
CA ARG A 71 -0.98 -2.97 -15.03
C ARG A 71 -1.20 -1.48 -14.79
N TRP A 72 -0.70 -0.94 -13.67
CA TRP A 72 -0.80 0.49 -13.36
C TRP A 72 -0.18 1.33 -14.49
N PHE A 73 1.09 1.07 -14.85
CA PHE A 73 1.78 1.79 -15.93
C PHE A 73 1.08 1.66 -17.29
N ALA A 74 0.51 0.48 -17.57
CA ALA A 74 -0.18 0.22 -18.82
C ALA A 74 -1.54 0.94 -18.92
N GLY A 75 -2.18 1.20 -17.77
CA GLY A 75 -3.53 1.73 -17.65
C GLY A 75 -3.71 3.15 -18.19
N GLU A 76 -4.96 3.49 -18.52
CA GLU A 76 -5.37 4.86 -18.81
C GLU A 76 -5.24 5.74 -17.57
N LEU A 77 -5.05 7.04 -17.76
CA LEU A 77 -4.93 7.98 -16.64
C LEU A 77 -6.20 7.97 -15.79
N ASN A 78 -6.09 7.44 -14.58
CA ASN A 78 -7.15 7.39 -13.58
C ASN A 78 -6.55 7.62 -12.20
N TYR A 79 -7.12 8.54 -11.43
CA TYR A 79 -6.73 8.70 -10.04
C TYR A 79 -7.74 9.45 -9.19
N GLY A 80 -7.81 9.12 -7.90
CA GLY A 80 -8.52 9.94 -6.92
C GLY A 80 -7.66 11.12 -6.47
N PRO A 81 -8.12 12.38 -6.60
CA PRO A 81 -7.36 13.55 -6.13
C PRO A 81 -7.11 13.58 -4.61
N THR A 82 -7.96 12.91 -3.84
CA THR A 82 -7.85 12.79 -2.38
C THR A 82 -8.16 11.37 -1.90
N ASP A 83 -7.76 11.01 -0.69
CA ASP A 83 -8.14 9.75 -0.03
C ASP A 83 -9.67 9.53 -0.03
N LYS A 84 -10.46 10.60 0.07
CA LYS A 84 -11.91 10.50 0.03
C LYS A 84 -12.39 10.08 -1.35
N ASP A 85 -11.77 10.61 -2.40
CA ASP A 85 -12.09 10.26 -3.78
C ASP A 85 -11.65 8.82 -4.09
N VAL A 86 -10.47 8.41 -3.63
CA VAL A 86 -10.00 7.01 -3.73
C VAL A 86 -10.98 6.07 -3.03
N ALA A 87 -11.38 6.38 -1.79
CA ALA A 87 -12.33 5.58 -1.04
C ALA A 87 -13.73 5.54 -1.67
N ALA A 88 -14.15 6.63 -2.31
CA ALA A 88 -15.40 6.74 -3.04
C ALA A 88 -15.33 6.18 -4.48
N GLU A 89 -14.15 5.75 -4.93
CA GLU A 89 -13.89 5.28 -6.30
C GLU A 89 -14.26 6.37 -7.33
N ILE A 90 -13.82 7.61 -7.05
CA ILE A 90 -14.04 8.81 -7.86
C ILE A 90 -12.70 9.25 -8.47
N ASN A 91 -12.71 9.51 -9.78
CA ASN A 91 -11.53 9.88 -10.55
C ASN A 91 -11.27 11.40 -10.57
N GLN A 92 -10.21 11.81 -11.27
CA GLN A 92 -9.77 13.19 -11.38
C GLN A 92 -10.76 14.13 -12.09
N LYS A 93 -11.80 13.58 -12.71
CA LYS A 93 -12.90 14.30 -13.36
C LYS A 93 -14.15 14.38 -12.48
N GLY A 94 -14.13 13.81 -11.27
CA GLY A 94 -15.30 13.72 -10.40
C GLY A 94 -16.27 12.60 -10.81
N GLU A 95 -15.85 11.68 -11.68
CA GLU A 95 -16.66 10.56 -12.16
C GLU A 95 -16.32 9.28 -11.41
N HIS A 96 -17.27 8.36 -11.28
CA HIS A 96 -16.94 7.04 -10.75
C HIS A 96 -15.95 6.29 -11.66
N TYR A 97 -15.09 5.48 -11.04
CA TYR A 97 -14.13 4.65 -11.75
C TYR A 97 -14.83 3.81 -12.85
N PRO A 98 -14.31 3.85 -14.09
CA PRO A 98 -14.87 3.03 -15.17
C PRO A 98 -14.59 1.54 -14.93
N PRO A 99 -15.32 0.62 -15.61
CA PRO A 99 -15.24 -0.81 -15.35
C PRO A 99 -13.83 -1.43 -15.49
N ASP A 100 -12.98 -0.85 -16.33
CA ASP A 100 -11.60 -1.27 -16.58
C ASP A 100 -10.65 -0.90 -15.42
N MET A 101 -11.05 0.00 -14.52
CA MET A 101 -10.33 0.37 -13.29
C MET A 101 -10.62 -0.57 -12.11
N TYR A 102 -11.10 -1.78 -12.40
CA TYR A 102 -11.27 -2.85 -11.43
C TYR A 102 -10.48 -4.10 -11.86
N ASP A 103 -9.48 -4.49 -11.08
CA ASP A 103 -8.82 -5.79 -11.23
C ASP A 103 -9.51 -6.82 -10.35
N THR A 104 -10.16 -7.81 -10.99
CA THR A 104 -10.85 -8.92 -10.31
C THR A 104 -10.15 -10.27 -10.52
N THR A 105 -8.96 -10.25 -11.12
CA THR A 105 -8.33 -11.45 -11.69
C THR A 105 -6.93 -11.72 -11.15
N THR A 106 -6.15 -10.69 -10.82
CA THR A 106 -4.75 -10.83 -10.45
C THR A 106 -4.59 -11.40 -9.04
N ILE A 107 -5.31 -10.86 -8.07
CA ILE A 107 -5.27 -11.35 -6.69
C ILE A 107 -6.28 -12.46 -6.49
N LYS A 108 -5.82 -13.58 -5.93
CA LYS A 108 -6.68 -14.68 -5.49
C LYS A 108 -6.65 -14.77 -3.98
N LEU A 109 -7.81 -14.97 -3.35
CA LEU A 109 -7.93 -15.10 -1.91
C LEU A 109 -7.06 -16.26 -1.42
N ASP A 110 -7.02 -17.39 -2.13
CA ASP A 110 -6.14 -18.51 -1.80
C ASP A 110 -4.64 -18.21 -1.90
N TRP A 111 -4.24 -17.29 -2.77
CA TRP A 111 -2.85 -16.83 -2.79
C TRP A 111 -2.55 -15.98 -1.56
N VAL A 112 -3.46 -15.07 -1.18
CA VAL A 112 -3.34 -14.23 0.02
C VAL A 112 -3.29 -15.09 1.29
N LEU A 113 -4.11 -16.13 1.39
CA LEU A 113 -4.20 -17.00 2.56
C LEU A 113 -2.99 -17.93 2.76
N LYS A 114 -2.04 -17.97 1.82
CA LYS A 114 -0.73 -18.63 2.03
C LYS A 114 0.15 -17.85 3.00
N TYR A 115 -0.10 -16.56 3.19
CA TYR A 115 0.65 -15.72 4.10
C TYR A 115 -0.01 -15.77 5.49
N ARG A 116 0.73 -16.26 6.49
CA ARG A 116 0.23 -16.45 7.86
C ARG A 116 -0.48 -15.22 8.42
N ARG A 117 0.11 -14.02 8.27
CA ARG A 117 -0.51 -12.76 8.75
C ARG A 117 -1.90 -12.47 8.16
N ALA A 118 -2.14 -12.88 6.92
CA ALA A 118 -3.44 -12.71 6.28
C ALA A 118 -4.40 -13.83 6.69
N LYS A 119 -3.89 -15.06 6.83
CA LYS A 119 -4.65 -16.21 7.31
C LYS A 119 -5.17 -16.01 8.74
N ASP A 120 -4.34 -15.49 9.63
CA ASP A 120 -4.70 -15.23 11.03
C ASP A 120 -5.85 -14.20 11.11
N GLN A 121 -5.76 -13.13 10.32
CA GLN A 121 -6.84 -12.12 10.24
C GLN A 121 -8.10 -12.68 9.57
N TYR A 122 -7.97 -13.49 8.52
CA TYR A 122 -9.10 -14.17 7.90
C TYR A 122 -9.84 -15.06 8.89
N ASP A 123 -9.11 -15.85 9.67
CA ASP A 123 -9.69 -16.73 10.69
C ASP A 123 -10.41 -15.91 11.76
N GLU A 124 -9.76 -14.86 12.28
CA GLU A 124 -10.36 -13.95 13.26
C GLU A 124 -11.63 -13.25 12.73
N LEU A 125 -11.65 -12.92 11.43
CA LEU A 125 -12.84 -12.37 10.78
C LEU A 125 -14.02 -13.34 10.87
N ILE A 126 -13.83 -14.57 10.40
CA ILE A 126 -14.91 -15.54 10.23
C ILE A 126 -15.34 -16.22 11.54
N THR A 127 -14.49 -16.23 12.57
CA THR A 127 -14.82 -16.83 13.87
C THR A 127 -15.37 -15.81 14.86
N THR A 128 -14.72 -14.65 14.97
CA THR A 128 -14.96 -13.68 16.04
C THR A 128 -15.62 -12.40 15.53
N GLN A 129 -15.01 -11.73 14.55
CA GLN A 129 -15.36 -10.33 14.24
C GLN A 129 -16.75 -10.17 13.64
N ILE A 130 -17.21 -11.15 12.86
CA ILE A 130 -18.57 -11.17 12.30
C ILE A 130 -19.66 -11.30 13.38
N ARG A 131 -19.31 -11.70 14.62
CA ARG A 131 -20.26 -11.92 15.72
C ARG A 131 -20.35 -10.77 16.73
N THR A 132 -19.55 -9.71 16.54
CA THR A 132 -19.56 -8.54 17.42
C THR A 132 -20.90 -7.80 17.40
N SER A 133 -21.21 -7.05 18.45
CA SER A 133 -22.44 -6.22 18.50
C SER A 133 -22.50 -5.22 17.34
N ARG A 134 -21.35 -4.67 16.93
CA ARG A 134 -21.24 -3.78 15.77
C ARG A 134 -21.59 -4.49 14.47
N ALA A 135 -21.08 -5.71 14.26
CA ALA A 135 -21.41 -6.51 13.08
C ALA A 135 -22.91 -6.86 13.03
N ARG A 136 -23.51 -7.22 14.16
CA ARG A 136 -24.96 -7.48 14.26
C ARG A 136 -25.79 -6.23 13.96
N GLN A 137 -25.35 -5.07 14.44
CA GLN A 137 -26.02 -3.80 14.14
C GLN A 137 -25.94 -3.44 12.64
N ALA A 138 -24.77 -3.60 12.02
CA ALA A 138 -24.60 -3.40 10.59
C ALA A 138 -25.49 -4.36 9.77
N LEU A 139 -25.52 -5.64 10.15
CA LEU A 139 -26.43 -6.61 9.53
C LEU A 139 -27.90 -6.22 9.69
N LYS A 140 -28.31 -5.72 10.87
CA LYS A 140 -29.67 -5.23 11.10
C LYS A 140 -30.03 -4.12 10.11
N GLU A 141 -29.18 -3.11 9.97
CA GLU A 141 -29.39 -2.00 9.04
C GLU A 141 -29.48 -2.46 7.58
N ILE A 142 -28.63 -3.41 7.18
CA ILE A 142 -28.63 -4.01 5.84
C ILE A 142 -29.90 -4.83 5.59
N LEU A 143 -30.39 -5.58 6.59
CA LEU A 143 -31.45 -6.58 6.43
C LEU A 143 -32.85 -6.03 6.69
N LEU A 144 -32.99 -4.93 7.43
CA LEU A 144 -34.27 -4.27 7.72
C LEU A 144 -35.15 -4.02 6.47
N PRO A 145 -34.61 -3.50 5.35
CA PRO A 145 -35.39 -3.31 4.12
C PRO A 145 -35.94 -4.60 3.51
N TYR A 146 -35.39 -5.75 3.87
CA TYR A 146 -35.76 -7.07 3.36
C TYR A 146 -36.61 -7.88 4.35
N ALA A 147 -36.93 -7.32 5.52
CA ALA A 147 -37.59 -8.03 6.62
C ALA A 147 -38.91 -8.73 6.22
N GLY A 148 -39.62 -8.22 5.21
CA GLY A 148 -40.87 -8.82 4.72
C GLY A 148 -40.69 -10.06 3.83
N ARG A 149 -39.46 -10.40 3.41
CA ARG A 149 -39.18 -11.54 2.54
C ARG A 149 -38.98 -12.82 3.36
N PRO A 150 -39.19 -14.02 2.81
CA PRO A 150 -38.90 -15.28 3.50
C PRO A 150 -37.40 -15.58 3.57
N CYS A 151 -36.65 -15.23 2.53
CA CYS A 151 -35.21 -15.43 2.44
C CYS A 151 -34.57 -14.35 1.54
N LEU A 152 -33.25 -14.27 1.58
CA LEU A 152 -32.43 -13.36 0.76
C LEU A 152 -31.12 -14.04 0.39
N ASP A 153 -30.81 -14.05 -0.90
CA ASP A 153 -29.51 -14.44 -1.46
C ASP A 153 -28.84 -13.21 -2.07
N ALA A 154 -27.75 -12.77 -1.45
CA ALA A 154 -27.01 -11.59 -1.87
C ALA A 154 -26.41 -11.75 -3.28
N ARG A 155 -26.08 -12.98 -3.70
CA ARG A 155 -25.50 -13.25 -5.03
C ARG A 155 -26.51 -12.95 -6.13
N THR A 156 -27.74 -13.45 -5.96
CA THR A 156 -28.86 -13.18 -6.86
C THR A 156 -29.21 -11.69 -6.88
N GLU A 157 -29.28 -11.06 -5.71
CA GLU A 157 -29.60 -9.62 -5.58
C GLU A 157 -28.59 -8.68 -6.24
N CYS A 158 -27.32 -9.09 -6.31
CA CYS A 158 -26.24 -8.29 -6.89
C CYS A 158 -25.91 -8.66 -8.33
N GLY A 159 -26.55 -9.70 -8.91
CA GLY A 159 -26.29 -10.16 -10.27
C GLY A 159 -24.82 -10.55 -10.48
N GLU A 160 -24.25 -11.31 -9.53
CA GLU A 160 -22.83 -11.69 -9.47
C GLU A 160 -21.81 -10.55 -9.28
N ASN A 161 -22.22 -9.28 -9.34
CA ASN A 161 -21.31 -8.15 -9.31
C ASN A 161 -20.74 -7.92 -7.89
N LEU A 162 -19.42 -8.10 -7.75
CA LEU A 162 -18.74 -8.00 -6.46
C LEU A 162 -18.70 -6.57 -5.89
N SER A 163 -18.62 -5.54 -6.74
CA SER A 163 -18.71 -4.14 -6.29
C SER A 163 -20.10 -3.84 -5.72
N LYS A 164 -21.17 -4.31 -6.36
CA LYS A 164 -22.54 -4.22 -5.81
C LYS A 164 -22.69 -5.01 -4.50
N LEU A 165 -22.11 -6.21 -4.43
CA LEU A 165 -22.12 -7.02 -3.20
C LEU A 165 -21.43 -6.27 -2.06
N HIS A 166 -20.27 -5.68 -2.33
CA HIS A 166 -19.51 -4.89 -1.37
C HIS A 166 -20.33 -3.68 -0.88
N ARG A 167 -20.89 -2.88 -1.78
CA ARG A 167 -21.63 -1.67 -1.40
C ARG A 167 -22.94 -1.95 -0.65
N ARG A 168 -23.61 -3.08 -0.93
CA ARG A 168 -24.95 -3.37 -0.38
C ARG A 168 -24.93 -4.29 0.84
N PHE A 169 -24.00 -5.23 0.90
CA PHE A 169 -24.06 -6.34 1.85
C PHE A 169 -22.80 -6.53 2.67
N GLN A 170 -21.74 -5.74 2.45
CA GLN A 170 -20.58 -5.72 3.35
C GLN A 170 -21.01 -5.21 4.72
N PHE A 171 -20.65 -5.95 5.77
CA PHE A 171 -21.07 -5.63 7.14
C PHE A 171 -19.91 -5.68 8.15
N GLN A 172 -18.81 -6.35 7.81
CA GLN A 172 -17.62 -6.43 8.66
C GLN A 172 -16.35 -6.54 7.81
N TYR A 173 -15.21 -6.12 8.36
CA TYR A 173 -13.89 -6.35 7.78
C TYR A 173 -12.81 -6.38 8.86
N VAL A 174 -11.64 -6.89 8.49
CA VAL A 174 -10.39 -6.79 9.25
C VAL A 174 -9.30 -6.23 8.36
N LYS A 175 -8.32 -5.55 8.94
CA LYS A 175 -7.14 -5.04 8.22
C LYS A 175 -5.98 -6.02 8.35
N VAL A 176 -5.24 -6.22 7.27
CA VAL A 176 -4.02 -7.01 7.26
C VAL A 176 -2.83 -6.09 7.07
N GLY A 177 -1.92 -6.14 8.04
CA GLY A 177 -0.69 -5.37 8.03
C GLY A 177 -0.89 -3.87 8.24
N SER A 178 0.24 -3.19 8.34
CA SER A 178 0.43 -1.75 8.30
C SER A 178 1.07 -1.37 6.94
N SER A 179 1.04 -0.09 6.54
CA SER A 179 1.67 0.36 5.27
C SER A 179 3.16 -0.01 5.25
N LEU A 180 3.82 0.01 4.08
CA LEU A 180 5.28 -0.28 4.03
C LEU A 180 6.06 0.65 4.98
N SER A 181 5.77 1.96 4.96
CA SER A 181 6.38 2.94 5.86
C SER A 181 6.06 2.69 7.34
N GLN A 182 4.82 2.31 7.67
CA GLN A 182 4.41 1.97 9.03
C GLN A 182 5.05 0.66 9.52
N LYS A 183 5.12 -0.38 8.67
CA LYS A 183 5.88 -1.60 8.95
C LYS A 183 7.32 -1.26 9.25
N ILE A 184 7.95 -0.34 8.51
CA ILE A 184 9.34 0.08 8.80
C ILE A 184 9.44 0.82 10.12
N GLY A 185 8.48 1.71 10.44
CA GLY A 185 8.38 2.36 11.75
C GLY A 185 8.21 1.36 12.90
N GLU A 186 7.43 0.30 12.69
CA GLU A 186 7.19 -0.80 13.63
C GLU A 186 8.39 -1.77 13.72
N LEU A 187 9.07 -2.05 12.60
CA LEU A 187 10.25 -2.92 12.48
C LEU A 187 11.52 -2.31 13.08
N LEU A 188 11.57 -1.01 13.34
CA LEU A 188 12.64 -0.41 14.15
C LEU A 188 12.68 -0.98 15.60
N TYR A 189 11.64 -1.73 16.01
CA TYR A 189 11.56 -2.46 17.28
C TYR A 189 11.74 -3.99 17.16
N ALA A 190 11.81 -4.58 15.97
CA ALA A 190 11.92 -6.04 15.81
C ALA A 190 12.82 -6.46 14.64
N ASP A 191 13.73 -7.40 14.93
CA ASP A 191 14.77 -7.95 14.07
C ASP A 191 14.30 -8.30 12.64
N PHE A 192 15.11 -7.90 11.66
CA PHE A 192 14.87 -8.11 10.24
C PHE A 192 14.99 -9.58 9.84
N HIS A 193 13.86 -10.22 9.53
CA HIS A 193 13.84 -11.34 8.59
C HIS A 193 13.69 -10.76 7.16
N ASN A 194 14.73 -10.86 6.33
CA ASN A 194 14.83 -10.41 4.91
C ASN A 194 15.43 -9.02 4.60
N ASN A 195 16.41 -8.52 5.36
CA ASN A 195 17.16 -7.29 5.02
C ASN A 195 16.32 -6.03 4.68
N GLY A 196 15.03 -6.03 5.04
CA GLY A 196 14.07 -4.94 4.80
C GLY A 196 13.41 -4.90 3.44
N VAL A 197 13.58 -5.93 2.60
CA VAL A 197 12.84 -6.07 1.34
C VAL A 197 11.44 -6.62 1.62
N PRO A 198 10.37 -5.97 1.12
CA PRO A 198 9.00 -6.46 1.27
C PRO A 198 8.81 -7.83 0.59
N ASP A 199 7.94 -8.67 1.14
CA ASP A 199 7.46 -9.86 0.42
C ASP A 199 6.41 -9.48 -0.65
N ASP A 200 6.10 -10.42 -1.55
CA ASP A 200 5.19 -10.17 -2.69
C ASP A 200 3.78 -9.74 -2.25
N LEU A 201 3.28 -10.21 -1.10
CA LEU A 201 2.00 -9.73 -0.57
C LEU A 201 2.08 -8.27 -0.12
N THR A 202 3.17 -7.84 0.50
CA THR A 202 3.35 -6.43 0.89
C THR A 202 3.58 -5.53 -0.32
N GLY A 203 4.35 -5.98 -1.32
CA GLY A 203 4.52 -5.22 -2.57
C GLY A 203 3.24 -5.10 -3.40
N ALA A 204 2.33 -6.08 -3.31
CA ALA A 204 1.10 -6.12 -4.08
C ALA A 204 -0.05 -5.32 -3.45
N LEU A 205 -0.18 -5.38 -2.11
CA LEU A 205 -1.36 -4.88 -1.39
C LEU A 205 -1.03 -3.98 -0.20
N GLY A 206 0.24 -3.75 0.14
CA GLY A 206 0.64 -2.92 1.28
C GLY A 206 -0.07 -3.31 2.59
N SER A 207 -1.02 -2.46 2.99
CA SER A 207 -2.06 -2.76 3.99
C SER A 207 -3.43 -2.83 3.31
N PHE A 208 -4.17 -3.93 3.50
CA PHE A 208 -5.44 -4.17 2.80
C PHE A 208 -6.53 -4.69 3.74
N GLY A 209 -7.77 -4.71 3.26
CA GLY A 209 -8.92 -5.24 4.00
C GLY A 209 -9.35 -6.63 3.55
N ILE A 210 -9.65 -7.51 4.50
CA ILE A 210 -10.45 -8.73 4.27
C ILE A 210 -11.89 -8.40 4.69
N TYR A 211 -12.83 -8.52 3.76
CA TYR A 211 -14.20 -8.10 3.95
C TYR A 211 -15.14 -9.30 4.03
N ALA A 212 -16.15 -9.18 4.90
CA ALA A 212 -17.30 -10.07 4.97
C ALA A 212 -18.54 -9.35 4.47
N ALA A 213 -19.21 -9.96 3.49
CA ALA A 213 -20.55 -9.58 3.06
C ALA A 213 -21.55 -10.68 3.38
N MET A 214 -22.79 -10.32 3.69
CA MET A 214 -23.88 -11.29 3.88
C MET A 214 -24.05 -12.11 2.60
N GLY A 215 -24.15 -13.43 2.73
CA GLY A 215 -24.38 -14.36 1.63
C GLY A 215 -25.84 -14.79 1.56
N TYR A 216 -26.30 -15.48 2.60
CA TYR A 216 -27.68 -15.98 2.70
C TYR A 216 -28.29 -15.60 4.05
N ALA A 217 -29.54 -15.15 4.02
CA ALA A 217 -30.34 -14.88 5.20
C ALA A 217 -31.76 -15.46 5.07
N ASP A 218 -32.20 -16.19 6.10
CA ASP A 218 -33.59 -16.63 6.24
C ASP A 218 -34.31 -15.76 7.26
N PHE A 219 -35.58 -15.44 6.99
CA PHE A 219 -36.36 -14.54 7.83
C PHE A 219 -37.61 -15.25 8.36
N TYR A 220 -37.72 -15.30 9.68
CA TYR A 220 -38.85 -15.93 10.36
C TYR A 220 -39.27 -15.10 11.57
N ARG A 221 -40.33 -15.52 12.28
CA ARG A 221 -40.80 -14.84 13.48
C ARG A 221 -40.48 -15.69 14.71
N GLU A 222 -39.89 -15.05 15.72
CA GLU A 222 -39.80 -15.59 17.08
C GLU A 222 -40.81 -14.80 17.93
N GLY A 223 -42.02 -15.35 18.09
CA GLY A 223 -43.14 -14.64 18.72
C GLY A 223 -43.53 -13.38 17.93
N ARG A 224 -43.42 -12.22 18.57
CA ARG A 224 -43.73 -10.92 17.93
C ARG A 224 -42.57 -10.36 17.11
N THR A 225 -41.35 -10.81 17.34
CA THR A 225 -40.13 -10.22 16.75
C THR A 225 -39.79 -10.87 15.42
N ARG A 226 -39.37 -10.08 14.43
CA ARG A 226 -38.82 -10.58 13.17
C ARG A 226 -37.34 -10.87 13.36
N VAL A 227 -36.90 -12.05 12.93
CA VAL A 227 -35.50 -12.48 13.04
C VAL A 227 -34.97 -12.78 11.65
N ALA A 228 -33.77 -12.30 11.36
CA ALA A 228 -32.96 -12.75 10.24
C ALA A 228 -31.86 -13.68 10.77
N GLU A 229 -31.74 -14.86 10.18
CA GLU A 229 -30.70 -15.83 10.48
C GLU A 229 -29.76 -15.94 9.28
N ILE A 230 -28.50 -15.56 9.49
CA ILE A 230 -27.47 -15.55 8.46
C ILE A 230 -26.66 -16.84 8.60
N SER A 231 -26.77 -17.71 7.60
CA SER A 231 -26.11 -19.03 7.56
C SER A 231 -24.88 -19.07 6.67
N GLY A 232 -24.66 -18.04 5.84
CA GLY A 232 -23.50 -17.94 4.98
C GLY A 232 -23.07 -16.51 4.69
N ILE A 233 -21.76 -16.30 4.56
CA ILE A 233 -21.13 -15.03 4.20
C ILE A 233 -20.20 -15.20 3.00
N TYR A 234 -20.02 -14.15 2.22
CA TYR A 234 -18.94 -14.05 1.25
C TYR A 234 -17.74 -13.35 1.88
N VAL A 235 -16.55 -13.95 1.74
CA VAL A 235 -15.28 -13.37 2.17
C VAL A 235 -14.39 -13.10 0.96
N TYR A 236 -13.81 -11.91 0.89
CA TYR A 236 -12.99 -11.44 -0.23
C TYR A 236 -12.05 -10.30 0.21
N ILE A 237 -11.06 -9.99 -0.62
CA ILE A 237 -10.18 -8.83 -0.48
C ILE A 237 -10.72 -7.69 -1.33
N LYS A 238 -10.64 -6.47 -0.81
CA LYS A 238 -10.72 -5.23 -1.58
C LYS A 238 -9.56 -4.33 -1.20
N ASP A 239 -8.94 -3.70 -2.18
CA ASP A 239 -7.86 -2.74 -1.96
C ASP A 239 -7.83 -1.67 -3.06
N SER A 240 -7.21 -0.53 -2.81
CA SER A 240 -6.89 0.46 -3.85
C SER A 240 -5.41 0.37 -4.20
N TYR A 241 -5.11 0.21 -5.49
CA TYR A 241 -3.75 0.30 -6.00
C TYR A 241 -3.56 1.70 -6.57
N ASP A 242 -3.13 2.62 -5.70
CA ASP A 242 -3.02 4.05 -5.98
C ASP A 242 -1.74 4.66 -5.42
N PHE A 243 -1.39 5.82 -5.98
CA PHE A 243 -0.28 6.65 -5.51
C PHE A 243 -0.80 8.04 -5.12
N THR A 244 -1.89 8.07 -4.35
CA THR A 244 -2.47 9.31 -3.83
C THR A 244 -1.95 9.60 -2.44
N ASP A 245 -1.45 10.83 -2.27
CA ASP A 245 -1.02 11.33 -0.98
C ASP A 245 -2.15 12.11 -0.29
N LYS A 246 -2.14 12.11 1.04
CA LYS A 246 -3.08 12.90 1.82
C LYS A 246 -2.85 14.40 1.61
N PRO A 247 -3.92 15.20 1.46
CA PRO A 247 -3.79 16.64 1.33
C PRO A 247 -3.00 17.26 2.48
N GLY A 248 -1.88 17.92 2.16
CA GLY A 248 -1.01 18.58 3.14
C GLY A 248 0.00 17.66 3.83
N GLU A 249 0.03 16.37 3.53
CA GLU A 249 1.06 15.44 4.01
C GLU A 249 2.22 15.31 3.02
N ALA A 250 3.35 14.82 3.54
CA ALA A 250 4.48 14.41 2.73
C ALA A 250 4.09 13.28 1.76
N SER A 251 4.73 13.28 0.59
CA SER A 251 4.57 12.14 -0.31
C SER A 251 5.15 10.87 0.30
N GLN A 252 4.36 9.79 0.31
CA GLN A 252 4.76 8.55 0.95
C GLN A 252 6.03 7.98 0.32
N TYR A 253 7.03 7.67 1.15
CA TYR A 253 8.26 7.01 0.73
C TYR A 253 8.02 5.51 0.44
N LEU A 254 8.46 5.05 -0.73
CA LEU A 254 8.23 3.70 -1.26
C LEU A 254 9.50 2.85 -1.35
N GLY A 255 10.65 3.37 -0.91
CA GLY A 255 11.94 2.69 -0.99
C GLY A 255 12.95 3.42 -1.87
N HIS A 256 14.20 2.97 -1.82
CA HIS A 256 15.21 3.30 -2.82
C HIS A 256 15.24 2.18 -3.85
N TRP A 257 14.91 2.50 -5.10
CA TRP A 257 14.77 1.52 -6.17
C TRP A 257 15.90 1.59 -7.18
N SER A 258 16.25 0.43 -7.70
CA SER A 258 17.18 0.27 -8.82
C SER A 258 16.68 -0.82 -9.75
N LYS A 259 17.24 -0.93 -10.95
CA LYS A 259 16.94 -2.05 -11.87
C LYS A 259 17.22 -3.43 -11.28
N ASN A 260 17.99 -3.50 -10.21
CA ASN A 260 18.40 -4.74 -9.56
C ASN A 260 17.59 -5.09 -8.32
N GLY A 261 16.79 -4.17 -7.78
CA GLY A 261 16.06 -4.43 -6.56
C GLY A 261 15.58 -3.18 -5.83
N VAL A 262 15.23 -3.36 -4.56
CA VAL A 262 14.82 -2.28 -3.66
C VAL A 262 15.62 -2.34 -2.37
N ILE A 263 15.97 -1.16 -1.84
CA ILE A 263 16.53 -1.00 -0.50
C ILE A 263 15.60 -0.08 0.27
N VAL A 264 15.33 -0.46 1.50
CA VAL A 264 14.54 0.36 2.40
C VAL A 264 15.46 0.95 3.47
N LEU A 265 15.71 2.26 3.41
CA LEU A 265 16.42 2.96 4.46
C LEU A 265 15.48 3.14 5.67
N ALA A 266 15.81 2.49 6.79
CA ALA A 266 15.00 2.53 8.01
C ALA A 266 14.77 3.97 8.52
N TYR A 267 15.77 4.84 8.35
CA TYR A 267 15.66 6.28 8.66
C TYR A 267 14.52 6.96 7.86
N ASN A 268 14.44 6.77 6.54
CA ASN A 268 13.38 7.35 5.74
C ASN A 268 12.01 6.75 6.07
N GLY A 269 11.95 5.46 6.43
CA GLY A 269 10.72 4.86 6.92
C GLY A 269 10.23 5.52 8.22
N ALA A 270 11.14 5.77 9.17
CA ALA A 270 10.81 6.49 10.40
C ALA A 270 10.31 7.92 10.14
N MET A 271 11.00 8.66 9.27
CA MET A 271 10.58 10.04 8.93
C MET A 271 9.25 10.06 8.17
N SER A 272 8.98 9.05 7.35
CA SER A 272 7.68 8.88 6.69
C SER A 272 6.57 8.61 7.69
N TYR A 273 6.81 7.77 8.71
CA TYR A 273 5.87 7.56 9.80
C TYR A 273 5.57 8.84 10.60
N LEU A 274 6.58 9.69 10.81
CA LEU A 274 6.44 10.96 11.52
C LEU A 274 5.87 12.12 10.67
N ASN A 275 5.64 11.89 9.37
CA ASN A 275 5.24 12.94 8.41
C ASN A 275 6.21 14.15 8.39
N GLU A 276 7.52 13.89 8.48
CA GLU A 276 8.57 14.92 8.46
C GLU A 276 9.41 14.86 7.17
N PRO A 277 8.88 15.32 6.02
CA PRO A 277 9.52 15.18 4.70
C PRO A 277 10.84 15.94 4.60
N ARG A 278 11.01 17.01 5.39
CA ARG A 278 12.26 17.79 5.46
C ARG A 278 13.44 16.94 5.94
N LEU A 279 13.16 15.85 6.62
CA LEU A 279 14.15 14.95 7.18
C LEU A 279 14.37 13.72 6.30
N TYR A 280 13.77 13.64 5.10
CA TYR A 280 14.03 12.50 4.21
C TYR A 280 15.46 12.55 3.70
N PHE A 281 16.13 11.40 3.75
CA PHE A 281 17.33 11.19 2.97
C PHE A 281 16.93 11.07 1.49
N SER A 282 17.06 12.18 0.75
CA SER A 282 16.61 12.32 -0.64
C SER A 282 17.68 12.01 -1.68
N HIS A 283 18.84 11.50 -1.25
CA HIS A 283 19.96 11.22 -2.14
C HIS A 283 20.00 9.74 -2.55
N PRO A 284 20.40 9.42 -3.78
CA PRO A 284 20.64 8.04 -4.19
C PRO A 284 21.72 7.38 -3.33
N VAL A 285 21.56 6.09 -3.08
CA VAL A 285 22.55 5.26 -2.36
C VAL A 285 23.16 4.24 -3.30
N ALA A 286 24.43 3.91 -3.11
CA ALA A 286 25.13 2.95 -3.96
C ALA A 286 25.54 1.70 -3.17
N LEU A 287 25.19 0.52 -3.69
CA LEU A 287 25.77 -0.76 -3.29
C LEU A 287 26.92 -1.09 -4.25
N GLY A 288 28.15 -0.80 -3.84
CA GLY A 288 29.35 -1.00 -4.66
C GLY A 288 29.64 0.18 -5.58
N ASN A 289 30.18 -0.10 -6.78
CA ASN A 289 30.62 0.97 -7.69
C ASN A 289 29.42 1.71 -8.31
N PRO A 290 29.23 3.03 -8.05
CA PRO A 290 28.07 3.80 -8.53
C PRO A 290 28.06 4.04 -10.05
N LYS A 291 29.15 3.72 -10.74
CA LYS A 291 29.21 3.78 -12.22
C LYS A 291 28.54 2.57 -12.88
N ILE A 292 28.28 1.51 -12.12
CA ILE A 292 27.63 0.31 -12.64
C ILE A 292 26.12 0.50 -12.53
N ARG A 293 25.43 0.43 -13.68
CA ARG A 293 23.96 0.52 -13.73
C ARG A 293 23.36 -0.61 -12.91
N GLY A 294 22.51 -0.28 -11.94
CA GLY A 294 21.92 -1.23 -11.01
C GLY A 294 22.55 -1.26 -9.62
N ASN A 295 23.69 -0.59 -9.43
CA ASN A 295 24.31 -0.42 -8.11
C ASN A 295 23.81 0.82 -7.40
N VAL A 296 23.20 1.76 -8.11
CA VAL A 296 22.63 3.00 -7.55
C VAL A 296 21.13 2.83 -7.38
N TYR A 297 20.63 3.12 -6.19
CA TYR A 297 19.24 3.02 -5.78
C TYR A 297 18.72 4.41 -5.44
N TYR A 298 17.60 4.79 -6.05
CA TYR A 298 17.03 6.13 -6.02
C TYR A 298 15.80 6.17 -5.13
N PRO A 299 15.64 7.17 -4.24
CA PRO A 299 14.42 7.28 -3.45
C PRO A 299 13.22 7.49 -4.37
N VAL A 300 12.17 6.70 -4.15
CA VAL A 300 10.89 6.79 -4.86
C VAL A 300 9.78 7.05 -3.85
N HIS A 301 8.85 7.92 -4.21
CA HIS A 301 7.65 8.26 -3.46
C HIS A 301 6.42 8.19 -4.38
N ASN A 302 5.23 8.35 -3.81
CA ASN A 302 3.99 8.42 -4.57
C ASN A 302 4.01 9.56 -5.62
N LYS A 303 4.62 10.70 -5.31
CA LYS A 303 4.68 11.86 -6.22
C LYS A 303 5.34 11.53 -7.54
N GLU A 304 6.41 10.71 -7.56
CA GLU A 304 7.09 10.35 -8.81
C GLU A 304 6.16 9.55 -9.74
N PHE A 305 5.30 8.69 -9.18
CA PHE A 305 4.25 8.00 -9.96
C PHE A 305 3.22 8.99 -10.48
N ARG A 306 2.72 9.90 -9.64
CA ARG A 306 1.74 10.91 -10.07
C ARG A 306 2.27 11.84 -11.15
N GLU A 307 3.50 12.33 -11.00
CA GLU A 307 4.19 13.15 -11.99
C GLU A 307 4.38 12.40 -13.31
N TRP A 308 4.79 11.13 -13.25
CA TRP A 308 4.87 10.28 -14.43
C TRP A 308 3.51 10.13 -15.10
N ALA A 309 2.45 9.91 -14.32
CA ALA A 309 1.11 9.69 -14.86
C ALA A 309 0.58 10.92 -15.61
N ILE A 310 0.71 12.10 -14.98
CA ILE A 310 0.32 13.39 -15.59
C ILE A 310 1.14 13.67 -16.85
N LYS A 311 2.45 13.42 -16.82
CA LYS A 311 3.34 13.67 -17.97
C LYS A 311 3.00 12.77 -19.16
N HIS A 312 2.70 11.50 -18.93
CA HIS A 312 2.50 10.51 -19.99
C HIS A 312 1.03 10.29 -20.35
N GLN A 313 0.10 10.88 -19.60
CA GLN A 313 -1.35 10.66 -19.74
C GLN A 313 -1.72 9.17 -19.68
N ARG A 314 -1.01 8.43 -18.82
CA ARG A 314 -1.12 6.99 -18.54
C ARG A 314 -0.84 6.77 -17.06
N GLY A 315 -0.91 5.54 -16.55
CA GLY A 315 -0.71 5.32 -15.11
C GLY A 315 -2.06 5.48 -14.41
N GLY A 316 -2.78 4.37 -14.33
CA GLY A 316 -4.14 4.35 -13.82
C GLY A 316 -4.22 3.66 -12.48
N ASP A 317 -4.61 4.39 -11.45
CA ASP A 317 -5.02 3.83 -10.17
C ASP A 317 -6.24 2.92 -10.39
N PHE A 318 -6.33 1.80 -9.68
CA PHE A 318 -7.44 0.87 -9.83
C PHE A 318 -7.81 0.19 -8.52
N VAL A 319 -9.04 -0.32 -8.45
CA VAL A 319 -9.50 -1.11 -7.31
C VAL A 319 -9.21 -2.58 -7.57
N ILE A 320 -8.61 -3.24 -6.58
CA ILE A 320 -8.39 -4.67 -6.57
C ILE A 320 -9.56 -5.33 -5.84
N TYR A 321 -10.08 -6.39 -6.43
CA TYR A 321 -10.89 -7.38 -5.75
C TYR A 321 -10.28 -8.78 -5.95
N SER A 322 -10.25 -9.58 -4.88
CA SER A 322 -10.02 -11.02 -5.05
C SER A 322 -11.27 -11.73 -5.58
N ASP A 323 -11.11 -13.01 -5.92
CA ASP A 323 -12.26 -13.92 -5.91
C ASP A 323 -12.89 -13.98 -4.51
N ARG A 324 -14.19 -14.32 -4.45
CA ARG A 324 -14.95 -14.43 -3.21
C ARG A 324 -15.16 -15.89 -2.82
N LYS A 325 -15.09 -16.18 -1.53
CA LYS A 325 -15.43 -17.50 -0.98
C LYS A 325 -16.73 -17.44 -0.18
N LEU A 326 -17.64 -18.36 -0.46
CA LEU A 326 -18.80 -18.59 0.39
C LEU A 326 -18.36 -19.41 1.61
N VAL A 327 -18.52 -18.84 2.79
CA VAL A 327 -18.22 -19.48 4.08
C VAL A 327 -19.53 -19.73 4.78
N ARG A 328 -19.82 -20.99 5.12
CA ARG A 328 -20.94 -21.35 5.99
C ARG A 328 -20.61 -20.98 7.42
N ILE A 329 -21.56 -20.37 8.12
CA ILE A 329 -21.37 -19.89 9.49
C ILE A 329 -22.21 -20.76 10.43
N ASP A 330 -21.51 -21.40 11.37
CA ASP A 330 -22.10 -22.25 12.41
C ASP A 330 -21.57 -21.81 13.79
N PRO A 331 -22.45 -21.54 14.78
CA PRO A 331 -23.90 -21.36 14.62
C PRO A 331 -24.21 -20.13 13.74
N PRO A 332 -25.35 -20.13 13.02
CA PRO A 332 -25.82 -18.97 12.26
C PRO A 332 -25.89 -17.69 13.11
N ILE A 333 -25.70 -16.54 12.48
CA ILE A 333 -25.83 -15.25 13.17
C ILE A 333 -27.31 -14.86 13.17
N LYS A 334 -27.91 -14.78 14.36
CA LYS A 334 -29.27 -14.25 14.54
C LYS A 334 -29.25 -12.74 14.73
N VAL A 335 -30.10 -12.05 14.00
CA VAL A 335 -30.30 -10.59 14.06
C VAL A 335 -31.78 -10.30 14.25
N TYR A 336 -32.12 -9.59 15.32
CA TYR A 336 -33.48 -9.17 15.63
C TYR A 336 -33.78 -7.83 14.95
N LEU A 337 -34.72 -7.83 14.00
CA LEU A 337 -35.08 -6.69 13.16
C LEU A 337 -36.08 -5.77 13.84
#